data_AF-X1V4Z4-F1
#
_entry.id   AF-X1V4Z4-F1
#
_cell.length_a   1.000
_cell.length_b   1.000
_cell.length_c   1.000
_cell.angle_alpha   90.00
_cell.angle_beta   90.00
_cell.angle_gamma   90.00
#
_symmetry.space_group_name_H-M   'P 1'
#
loop_
_entity.id
_entity.type
_entity.pdbx_description
1 polymer ?
#
loop_
_entity_poly.entity_id
_entity_poly.type
_entity_poly.pdbx_seq_one_letter_code
_entity_poly.pdbx_strand_id
1 'polypeptide(L)'
;MENKKEKLERIKDKDTVKLIEESYITVIAGPCAIESWEQLDAIAKVVKDLGLSFIRGGAYKPRTSPYSFQGLGEKGLKYLKEINVKYGLKTVTEVTNTENVDIIADNVDVLQIGTRNMSNFELLKKVGRVANERNKKVLLKRGWASSIKEWLLAVEYITLRGNTEVVLCERGIRTFETDTRFTLDLSAVPVIKKLSKLPIIVDPSHAVGQSDLVIPMSR
;
A
#
# COMPACT_ATOMS: atom_id res chain seq x y z
N MET A 1 -10.65 -1.70 31.06
CA MET A 1 -10.17 -2.98 30.49
C MET A 1 -11.27 -3.48 29.57
N GLU A 2 -11.15 -3.19 28.27
CA GLU A 2 -12.16 -3.54 27.27
C GLU A 2 -12.18 -5.07 27.06
N ASN A 3 -13.37 -5.67 27.05
CA ASN A 3 -13.53 -7.12 27.18
C ASN A 3 -13.20 -7.84 25.86
N LYS A 4 -12.64 -9.05 25.93
CA LYS A 4 -12.20 -9.85 24.76
C LYS A 4 -13.33 -10.09 23.73
N LYS A 5 -14.58 -10.02 24.18
CA LYS A 5 -15.81 -10.13 23.38
C LYS A 5 -16.11 -8.87 22.56
N GLU A 6 -15.94 -7.68 23.14
CA GLU A 6 -16.05 -6.39 22.43
C GLU A 6 -14.95 -6.24 21.36
N LYS A 7 -13.76 -6.77 21.65
CA LYS A 7 -12.61 -6.80 20.72
C LYS A 7 -12.87 -7.66 19.47
N LEU A 8 -13.67 -8.72 19.60
CA LEU A 8 -14.09 -9.59 18.49
C LEU A 8 -15.34 -9.08 17.77
N GLU A 9 -16.20 -8.32 18.44
CA GLU A 9 -17.39 -7.71 17.85
C GLU A 9 -17.07 -6.47 17.01
N ARG A 10 -16.05 -5.66 17.36
CA ARG A 10 -15.59 -4.54 16.50
C ARG A 10 -14.94 -4.98 15.18
N ILE A 11 -14.40 -6.19 15.11
CA ILE A 11 -13.90 -6.79 13.86
C ILE A 11 -15.07 -7.08 12.87
N LYS A 12 -16.33 -6.96 13.32
CA LYS A 12 -17.52 -7.19 12.49
C LYS A 12 -18.11 -5.94 11.84
N ASP A 13 -17.54 -4.75 12.05
CA ASP A 13 -17.92 -3.57 11.25
C ASP A 13 -17.25 -3.69 9.87
N LYS A 14 -17.82 -4.55 9.02
CA LYS A 14 -17.31 -4.87 7.69
C LYS A 14 -17.27 -3.67 6.74
N ASP A 15 -17.89 -2.55 7.13
CA ASP A 15 -18.18 -1.40 6.26
C ASP A 15 -17.28 -0.17 6.47
N THR A 16 -16.40 -0.15 7.47
CA THR A 16 -15.38 0.91 7.61
C THR A 16 -13.98 0.33 7.73
N VAL A 17 -13.39 -0.03 6.58
CA VAL A 17 -11.98 -0.44 6.51
C VAL A 17 -11.08 0.75 6.87
N LYS A 18 -10.60 0.83 8.11
CA LYS A 18 -9.41 1.65 8.41
C LYS A 18 -8.17 0.87 7.99
N LEU A 19 -7.29 1.50 7.23
CA LEU A 19 -6.03 0.84 6.83
C LEU A 19 -5.07 0.74 8.02
N ILE A 20 -5.10 1.73 8.92
CA ILE A 20 -4.31 1.77 10.14
C ILE A 20 -5.19 2.20 11.30
N GLU A 21 -5.14 1.44 12.38
CA GLU A 21 -5.80 1.75 13.65
C GLU A 21 -4.78 2.27 14.67
N GLU A 22 -5.19 3.26 15.45
CA GLU A 22 -4.35 3.75 16.55
C GLU A 22 -4.06 2.61 17.54
N SER A 23 -2.81 2.55 18.03
CA SER A 23 -2.31 1.52 18.96
C SER A 23 -2.04 0.12 18.37
N TYR A 24 -2.21 -0.07 17.06
CA TYR A 24 -1.85 -1.32 16.37
C TYR A 24 -0.77 -1.11 15.32
N ILE A 25 0.06 -2.14 15.11
CA ILE A 25 0.98 -2.20 13.98
C ILE A 25 0.30 -3.01 12.89
N THR A 26 -0.14 -2.34 11.82
CA THR A 26 -0.62 -3.01 10.62
C THR A 26 0.55 -3.55 9.81
N VAL A 27 0.56 -4.85 9.55
CA VAL A 27 1.50 -5.50 8.62
C VAL A 27 0.78 -5.83 7.32
N ILE A 28 1.35 -5.39 6.19
CA ILE A 28 0.87 -5.70 4.84
C ILE A 28 1.93 -6.57 4.17
N ALA A 29 1.62 -7.85 3.95
CA ALA A 29 2.54 -8.82 3.36
C ALA A 29 1.98 -9.37 2.03
N GLY A 30 2.83 -9.97 1.21
CA GLY A 30 2.42 -10.58 -0.04
C GLY A 30 3.44 -10.36 -1.15
N PRO A 31 3.25 -10.99 -2.31
CA PRO A 31 4.28 -11.00 -3.33
C PRO A 31 4.51 -9.62 -3.96
N CYS A 32 5.70 -9.47 -4.55
CA CYS A 32 6.00 -8.29 -5.34
C CYS A 32 5.03 -8.22 -6.54
N ALA A 33 5.04 -9.23 -7.40
CA ALA A 33 4.12 -9.41 -8.53
C ALA A 33 3.21 -10.61 -8.29
N ILE A 34 1.99 -10.54 -8.81
CA ILE A 34 1.12 -11.71 -8.92
C ILE A 34 1.55 -12.45 -10.18
N GLU A 35 2.03 -13.68 -10.03
CA GLU A 35 2.62 -14.46 -11.12
C GLU A 35 1.70 -15.62 -11.53
N SER A 36 1.00 -16.22 -10.57
CA SER A 36 -0.02 -17.25 -10.82
C SER A 36 -1.07 -17.26 -9.70
N TRP A 37 -2.16 -17.99 -9.91
CA TRP A 37 -3.17 -18.19 -8.86
C TRP A 37 -2.58 -19.00 -7.70
N GLU A 38 -1.87 -20.08 -8.00
CA GLU A 38 -1.29 -21.00 -7.03
C GLU A 38 -0.28 -20.29 -6.12
N GLN A 39 0.54 -19.42 -6.71
CA GLN A 39 1.50 -18.59 -5.99
C GLN A 39 0.79 -17.63 -5.01
N LEU A 40 -0.24 -16.92 -5.49
CA LEU A 40 -0.95 -15.97 -4.66
C LEU A 40 -1.78 -16.66 -3.57
N ASP A 41 -2.45 -17.77 -3.89
CA ASP A 41 -3.29 -18.54 -2.97
C ASP A 41 -2.46 -19.15 -1.83
N ALA A 42 -1.29 -19.73 -2.14
CA ALA A 42 -0.37 -20.26 -1.15
C ALA A 42 0.12 -19.16 -0.18
N ILE A 43 0.50 -17.99 -0.71
CA ILE A 43 0.94 -16.86 0.14
C ILE A 43 -0.22 -16.32 0.97
N ALA A 44 -1.42 -16.18 0.39
CA ALA A 44 -2.60 -15.71 1.10
C ALA A 44 -2.97 -16.60 2.26
N LYS A 45 -2.86 -17.92 2.10
CA LYS A 45 -3.05 -18.88 3.19
C LYS A 45 -2.07 -18.61 4.33
N VAL A 46 -0.77 -18.46 4.05
CA VAL A 46 0.23 -18.15 5.08
C VAL A 46 -0.05 -16.82 5.78
N VAL A 47 -0.36 -15.76 5.01
CA VAL A 47 -0.72 -14.43 5.53
C VAL A 47 -1.91 -14.52 6.48
N LYS A 48 -2.94 -15.30 6.11
CA LYS A 48 -4.12 -15.54 6.94
C LYS A 48 -3.80 -16.33 8.21
N ASP A 49 -3.01 -17.39 8.08
CA ASP A 49 -2.62 -18.27 9.18
C ASP A 49 -1.73 -17.53 10.21
N LEU A 50 -1.00 -16.49 9.78
CA LEU A 50 -0.28 -15.55 10.65
C LEU A 50 -1.18 -14.50 11.33
N GLY A 51 -2.50 -14.53 11.08
CA GLY A 51 -3.46 -13.60 11.67
C GLY A 51 -3.42 -12.18 11.08
N LEU A 52 -2.82 -12.00 9.90
CA LEU A 52 -2.78 -10.70 9.23
C LEU A 52 -4.11 -10.39 8.54
N SER A 53 -4.40 -9.10 8.42
CA SER A 53 -5.64 -8.61 7.80
C SER A 53 -5.47 -8.17 6.34
N PHE A 54 -4.23 -7.93 5.90
CA PHE A 54 -3.93 -7.35 4.58
C PHE A 54 -2.97 -8.20 3.77
N ILE A 55 -3.26 -8.32 2.48
CA ILE A 55 -2.37 -8.88 1.47
C ILE A 55 -2.11 -7.87 0.36
N ARG A 56 -0.84 -7.73 -0.04
CA ARG A 56 -0.44 -6.99 -1.23
C ARG A 56 -0.16 -7.91 -2.41
N GLY A 57 -0.35 -7.43 -3.62
CA GLY A 57 0.08 -8.10 -4.84
C GLY A 57 0.06 -7.15 -6.03
N GLY A 58 1.16 -7.06 -6.79
CA GLY A 58 1.21 -6.21 -7.97
C GLY A 58 0.57 -6.87 -9.18
N ALA A 59 -0.66 -6.47 -9.52
CA ALA A 59 -1.33 -6.89 -10.76
C ALA A 59 -0.75 -6.19 -12.00
N TYR A 60 -0.36 -4.91 -11.87
CA TYR A 60 0.36 -4.12 -12.86
C TYR A 60 1.74 -3.77 -12.30
N LYS A 61 2.78 -3.78 -13.14
CA LYS A 61 4.15 -3.51 -12.72
C LYS A 61 4.79 -2.34 -13.48
N PRO A 62 5.16 -1.23 -12.80
CA PRO A 62 5.98 -0.19 -13.41
C PRO A 62 7.44 -0.65 -13.41
N ARG A 63 7.85 -1.35 -14.47
CA ARG A 63 9.21 -1.88 -14.64
C ARG A 63 10.12 -0.82 -15.25
N THR A 64 11.39 -0.83 -14.84
CA THR A 64 12.42 0.00 -15.49
C THR A 64 12.72 -0.50 -16.91
N SER A 65 12.68 -1.81 -17.14
CA SER A 65 12.88 -2.42 -18.46
C SER A 65 11.52 -2.81 -19.07
N PRO A 66 11.24 -2.46 -20.33
CA PRO A 66 10.00 -2.84 -21.02
C PRO A 66 9.90 -4.34 -21.29
N TYR A 67 11.03 -5.06 -21.38
CA TYR A 67 11.09 -6.50 -21.63
C TYR A 67 10.84 -7.36 -20.39
N SER A 68 10.74 -6.72 -19.23
CA SER A 68 10.41 -7.41 -17.99
C SER A 68 8.92 -7.78 -17.94
N PHE A 69 8.58 -8.78 -17.13
CA PHE A 69 7.19 -9.11 -16.82
C PHE A 69 6.41 -7.88 -16.30
N GLN A 70 5.34 -7.51 -17.01
CA GLN A 70 4.53 -6.31 -16.76
C GLN A 70 3.37 -6.54 -15.77
N GLY A 71 3.18 -7.77 -15.30
CA GLY A 71 2.05 -8.15 -14.46
C GLY A 71 0.93 -8.84 -15.26
N LEU A 72 -0.01 -9.48 -14.53
CA LEU A 72 -1.16 -10.17 -15.13
C LEU A 72 -2.33 -9.23 -15.48
N GLY A 73 -2.23 -7.93 -15.13
CA GLY A 73 -3.29 -6.96 -15.33
C GLY A 73 -4.60 -7.39 -14.67
N GLU A 74 -5.71 -7.34 -15.42
CA GLU A 74 -7.05 -7.69 -14.91
C GLU A 74 -7.14 -9.11 -14.34
N LYS A 75 -6.39 -10.07 -14.90
CA LYS A 75 -6.36 -11.44 -14.37
C LYS A 75 -5.79 -11.45 -12.95
N GLY A 76 -4.77 -10.65 -12.68
CA GLY A 76 -4.24 -10.46 -11.33
C GLY A 76 -5.22 -9.76 -10.38
N LEU A 77 -6.04 -8.82 -10.88
CA LEU A 77 -7.09 -8.19 -10.08
C LEU A 77 -8.19 -9.17 -9.69
N LYS A 78 -8.61 -10.04 -10.62
CA LYS A 78 -9.58 -11.11 -10.35
C LYS A 78 -9.07 -12.04 -9.24
N TYR A 79 -7.79 -12.41 -9.30
CA TYR A 79 -7.16 -13.20 -8.25
C TYR A 79 -7.19 -12.49 -6.89
N LEU A 80 -6.84 -11.20 -6.79
CA LEU A 80 -6.95 -10.47 -5.53
C LEU A 80 -8.38 -10.45 -4.99
N LYS A 81 -9.38 -10.20 -5.85
CA LYS A 81 -10.78 -10.22 -5.46
C LYS A 81 -11.19 -11.60 -4.91
N GLU A 82 -10.76 -12.68 -5.54
CA GLU A 82 -10.99 -14.05 -5.06
C GLU A 82 -10.29 -14.32 -3.71
N ILE A 83 -9.07 -13.81 -3.49
CA ILE A 83 -8.37 -13.90 -2.20
C ILE A 83 -9.15 -13.19 -1.08
N ASN A 84 -9.70 -12.01 -1.37
CA ASN A 84 -10.56 -11.29 -0.42
C ASN A 84 -11.78 -12.14 -0.02
N VAL A 85 -12.49 -12.70 -1.00
CA VAL A 85 -13.65 -13.57 -0.76
C VAL A 85 -13.26 -14.84 0.01
N LYS A 86 -12.16 -15.50 -0.37
CA LYS A 86 -11.75 -16.81 0.17
C LYS A 86 -11.18 -16.72 1.59
N TYR A 87 -10.33 -15.73 1.88
CA TYR A 87 -9.63 -15.63 3.16
C TYR A 87 -10.10 -14.47 4.05
N GLY A 88 -10.94 -13.58 3.52
CA GLY A 88 -11.31 -12.34 4.18
C GLY A 88 -10.15 -11.35 4.30
N LEU A 89 -9.12 -11.48 3.48
CA LEU A 89 -7.95 -10.59 3.47
C LEU A 89 -8.25 -9.34 2.66
N LYS A 90 -7.96 -8.17 3.23
CA LYS A 90 -8.03 -6.89 2.52
C LYS A 90 -6.88 -6.77 1.54
N THR A 91 -7.16 -6.29 0.34
CA THR A 91 -6.25 -6.37 -0.80
C THR A 91 -5.66 -5.01 -1.17
N VAL A 92 -4.36 -5.01 -1.45
CA VAL A 92 -3.60 -3.82 -1.84
C VAL A 92 -2.90 -4.08 -3.17
N THR A 93 -3.16 -3.26 -4.19
CA THR A 93 -2.41 -3.30 -5.46
C THR A 93 -2.06 -1.89 -5.94
N GLU A 94 -1.03 -1.82 -6.77
CA GLU A 94 -0.55 -0.57 -7.33
C GLU A 94 -1.39 -0.11 -8.52
N VAL A 95 -1.68 1.19 -8.54
CA VAL A 95 -2.29 1.90 -9.67
C VAL A 95 -1.18 2.62 -10.43
N THR A 96 -0.99 2.26 -11.69
CA THR A 96 0.16 2.74 -12.49
C THR A 96 -0.19 3.85 -13.48
N ASN A 97 -1.45 3.96 -13.90
CA ASN A 97 -1.94 4.93 -14.86
C ASN A 97 -3.40 5.30 -14.56
N THR A 98 -3.90 6.37 -15.18
CA THR A 98 -5.26 6.91 -14.98
C THR A 98 -6.36 6.02 -15.56
N GLU A 99 -6.07 5.27 -16.62
CA GLU A 99 -7.01 4.41 -17.35
C GLU A 99 -7.50 3.24 -16.48
N ASN A 100 -6.59 2.64 -15.71
CA ASN A 100 -6.89 1.46 -14.90
C ASN A 100 -7.45 1.79 -13.50
N VAL A 101 -7.59 3.07 -13.14
CA VAL A 101 -8.00 3.46 -11.76
C VAL A 101 -9.35 2.86 -11.41
N ASP A 102 -10.32 2.95 -12.33
CA ASP A 102 -11.68 2.48 -12.08
C ASP A 102 -11.73 0.96 -11.92
N ILE A 103 -11.17 0.20 -12.87
CA ILE A 103 -11.18 -1.26 -12.78
C ILE A 103 -10.41 -1.79 -11.57
N ILE A 104 -9.31 -1.13 -11.17
CA ILE A 104 -8.59 -1.50 -9.95
C ILE A 104 -9.47 -1.26 -8.72
N ALA A 105 -10.07 -0.06 -8.61
CA ALA A 105 -10.93 0.29 -7.47
C ALA A 105 -12.13 -0.65 -7.30
N ASP A 106 -12.67 -1.20 -8.38
CA ASP A 106 -13.80 -2.14 -8.31
C ASP A 106 -13.41 -3.54 -7.82
N ASN A 107 -12.11 -3.86 -7.80
CA ASN A 107 -11.61 -5.20 -7.49
C ASN A 107 -10.77 -5.28 -6.21
N VAL A 108 -10.28 -4.16 -5.66
CA VAL A 108 -9.45 -4.17 -4.44
C VAL A 108 -9.95 -3.21 -3.36
N ASP A 109 -9.41 -3.37 -2.14
CA ASP A 109 -9.76 -2.55 -0.98
C ASP A 109 -8.90 -1.26 -0.90
N VAL A 110 -7.63 -1.34 -1.29
CA VAL A 110 -6.65 -0.24 -1.16
C VAL A 110 -5.93 0.02 -2.48
N LEU A 111 -5.93 1.30 -2.88
CA LEU A 111 -5.22 1.80 -4.05
C LEU A 111 -3.81 2.27 -3.65
N GLN A 112 -2.78 1.56 -4.05
CA GLN A 112 -1.40 1.99 -3.80
C GLN A 112 -0.90 2.89 -4.94
N ILE A 113 -0.36 4.05 -4.60
CA ILE A 113 0.43 4.87 -5.51
C ILE A 113 1.90 4.61 -5.22
N GLY A 114 2.59 4.04 -6.21
CA GLY A 114 4.01 3.77 -6.10
C GLY A 114 4.86 5.03 -6.15
N THR A 115 6.09 4.89 -5.66
CA THR A 115 7.12 5.94 -5.59
C THR A 115 7.35 6.69 -6.90
N ARG A 116 7.26 5.99 -8.05
CA ARG A 116 7.43 6.61 -9.38
C ARG A 116 6.33 7.60 -9.73
N ASN A 117 5.15 7.40 -9.16
CA ASN A 117 3.93 8.12 -9.45
C ASN A 117 3.53 9.10 -8.33
N MET A 118 4.36 9.28 -7.29
CA MET A 118 4.07 10.24 -6.21
C MET A 118 3.88 11.67 -6.74
N SER A 119 4.54 12.04 -7.84
CA SER A 119 4.40 13.35 -8.49
C SER A 119 3.55 13.31 -9.77
N ASN A 120 2.84 12.21 -10.02
CA ASN A 120 1.91 12.12 -11.16
C ASN A 120 0.57 12.73 -10.76
N PHE A 121 0.48 14.07 -10.78
CA PHE A 121 -0.66 14.79 -10.22
C PHE A 121 -2.01 14.46 -10.88
N GLU A 122 -2.03 14.16 -12.18
CA GLU A 122 -3.25 13.74 -12.86
C GLU A 122 -3.73 12.37 -12.37
N LEU A 123 -2.79 11.44 -12.14
CA LEU A 123 -3.11 10.17 -11.49
C LEU A 123 -3.62 10.38 -10.07
N LEU A 124 -2.96 11.22 -9.27
CA LEU A 124 -3.37 11.50 -7.88
C LEU A 124 -4.79 12.07 -7.80
N LYS A 125 -5.13 13.04 -8.65
CA LYS A 125 -6.48 13.62 -8.73
C LYS A 125 -7.53 12.57 -9.08
N LYS A 126 -7.25 11.73 -10.09
CA LYS A 126 -8.17 10.68 -10.53
C LYS A 126 -8.36 9.61 -9.45
N VAL A 127 -7.28 9.17 -8.82
CA VAL A 127 -7.31 8.21 -7.69
C VAL A 127 -8.07 8.79 -6.51
N GLY A 128 -7.81 10.05 -6.14
CA GLY A 128 -8.52 10.74 -5.07
C GLY A 128 -10.03 10.79 -5.28
N ARG A 129 -10.46 11.16 -6.50
CA ARG A 129 -11.88 11.18 -6.88
C ARG A 129 -12.52 9.80 -6.78
N VAL A 130 -11.94 8.80 -7.44
CA VAL A 130 -12.49 7.43 -7.47
C VAL A 130 -12.48 6.81 -6.07
N ALA A 131 -11.44 7.04 -5.28
CA ALA A 131 -11.36 6.56 -3.92
C ALA A 131 -12.44 7.16 -3.03
N ASN A 132 -12.72 8.47 -3.16
CA ASN A 132 -13.81 9.12 -2.43
C ASN A 132 -15.18 8.57 -2.87
N GLU A 133 -15.43 8.43 -4.18
CA GLU A 133 -16.69 7.91 -4.72
C GLU A 133 -16.98 6.45 -4.32
N ARG A 134 -15.93 5.64 -4.15
CA ARG A 134 -16.04 4.19 -3.89
C ARG A 134 -15.59 3.77 -2.49
N ASN A 135 -15.42 4.74 -1.60
CA ASN A 135 -14.94 4.55 -0.23
C ASN A 135 -13.66 3.68 -0.16
N LYS A 136 -12.71 3.92 -1.07
CA LYS A 136 -11.40 3.24 -1.10
C LYS A 136 -10.38 4.01 -0.30
N LYS A 137 -9.38 3.27 0.16
CA LYS A 137 -8.23 3.80 0.89
C LYS A 137 -7.06 3.97 -0.07
N VAL A 138 -6.22 4.95 0.18
CA VAL A 138 -5.05 5.22 -0.67
C VAL A 138 -3.78 5.04 0.14
N LEU A 139 -2.86 4.22 -0.37
CA LEU A 139 -1.52 4.07 0.18
C LEU A 139 -0.53 4.83 -0.71
N LEU A 140 -0.06 5.99 -0.25
CA LEU A 140 0.85 6.85 -1.01
C LEU A 140 2.30 6.61 -0.57
N LYS A 141 3.10 6.01 -1.46
CA LYS A 141 4.54 5.87 -1.24
C LYS A 141 5.28 7.18 -1.48
N ARG A 142 6.26 7.49 -0.63
CA ARG A 142 7.17 8.62 -0.85
C ARG A 142 7.97 8.42 -2.13
N GLY A 143 8.18 9.51 -2.87
CA GLY A 143 9.10 9.62 -4.01
C GLY A 143 10.56 9.53 -3.54
N TRP A 144 11.41 8.80 -4.26
CA TRP A 144 12.80 8.57 -3.81
C TRP A 144 13.66 9.84 -3.77
N ALA A 145 13.24 10.93 -4.42
CA ALA A 145 13.94 12.21 -4.41
C ALA A 145 13.04 13.33 -3.88
N SER A 146 12.05 12.99 -3.06
CA SER A 146 11.05 13.94 -2.58
C SER A 146 11.24 14.25 -1.11
N SER A 147 11.11 15.52 -0.77
CA SER A 147 11.03 16.00 0.60
C SER A 147 9.71 15.57 1.27
N ILE A 148 9.69 15.62 2.61
CA ILE A 148 8.46 15.40 3.39
C ILE A 148 7.36 16.41 3.01
N LYS A 149 7.74 17.66 2.74
CA LYS A 149 6.79 18.71 2.33
C LYS A 149 6.12 18.37 1.00
N GLU A 150 6.89 17.98 -0.02
CA GLU A 150 6.33 17.59 -1.32
C GLU A 150 5.46 16.36 -1.21
N TRP A 151 5.82 15.42 -0.34
CA TRP A 151 5.03 14.22 -0.10
C TRP A 151 3.67 14.54 0.56
N LEU A 152 3.66 15.43 1.56
CA LEU A 152 2.41 15.92 2.17
C LEU A 152 1.56 16.71 1.16
N LEU A 153 2.17 17.55 0.32
CA LEU A 153 1.44 18.25 -0.75
C LEU A 153 0.86 17.30 -1.80
N ALA A 154 1.51 16.17 -2.08
CA ALA A 154 0.94 15.13 -2.94
C ALA A 154 -0.33 14.52 -2.33
N VAL A 155 -0.46 14.45 -1.00
CA VAL A 155 -1.71 14.04 -0.35
C VAL A 155 -2.85 15.01 -0.65
N GLU A 156 -2.58 16.31 -0.66
CA GLU A 156 -3.59 17.34 -0.95
C GLU A 156 -4.22 17.16 -2.35
N TYR A 157 -3.46 16.65 -3.33
CA TYR A 157 -4.02 16.30 -4.64
C TYR A 157 -5.00 15.11 -4.59
N ILE A 158 -4.81 14.17 -3.66
CA ILE A 158 -5.70 13.02 -3.46
C ILE A 158 -6.97 13.46 -2.71
N THR A 159 -6.83 14.34 -1.72
CA THR A 159 -7.94 14.79 -0.85
C THR A 159 -8.68 16.01 -1.39
N LEU A 160 -8.26 16.59 -2.52
CA LEU A 160 -8.87 17.79 -3.12
C LEU A 160 -10.40 17.71 -3.31
N ARG A 161 -10.94 16.50 -3.50
CA ARG A 161 -12.38 16.26 -3.79
C ARG A 161 -13.13 15.55 -2.67
N GLY A 162 -12.52 15.38 -1.50
CA GLY A 162 -13.19 14.75 -0.36
C GLY A 162 -12.24 14.19 0.68
N ASN A 163 -12.81 13.54 1.69
CA ASN A 163 -12.06 13.04 2.85
C ASN A 163 -11.58 11.59 2.64
N THR A 164 -10.89 11.34 1.52
CA THR A 164 -10.28 10.05 1.24
C THR A 164 -9.23 9.75 2.32
N GLU A 165 -9.33 8.59 2.97
CA GLU A 165 -8.32 8.17 3.93
C GLU A 165 -7.02 7.78 3.20
N VAL A 166 -5.98 8.57 3.44
CA VAL A 166 -4.64 8.37 2.88
C VAL A 166 -3.69 7.88 3.96
N VAL A 167 -2.93 6.84 3.63
CA VAL A 167 -1.83 6.32 4.43
C VAL A 167 -0.53 6.60 3.72
N LEU A 168 0.43 7.13 4.46
CA LEU A 168 1.78 7.40 3.99
C LEU A 168 2.63 6.14 4.12
N CYS A 169 3.44 5.83 3.11
CA CYS A 169 4.46 4.78 3.15
C CYS A 169 5.87 5.33 2.85
N GLU A 170 6.71 5.41 3.88
CA GLU A 170 8.14 5.66 3.74
C GLU A 170 8.81 4.40 3.17
N ARG A 171 9.71 4.55 2.20
CA ARG A 171 10.21 3.43 1.40
C ARG A 171 11.65 3.60 0.91
N GLY A 172 12.36 4.56 1.48
CA GLY A 172 13.72 4.92 1.15
C GLY A 172 13.84 6.04 0.11
N ILE A 173 14.84 6.88 0.33
CA ILE A 173 15.26 7.97 -0.54
C ILE A 173 16.59 7.64 -1.24
N ARG A 174 16.84 8.31 -2.35
CA ARG A 174 18.08 8.21 -3.10
C ARG A 174 19.13 9.09 -2.42
N THR A 175 20.29 8.49 -2.18
CA THR A 175 21.48 9.13 -1.60
C THR A 175 22.69 8.75 -2.45
N PHE A 176 23.88 9.13 -2.01
CA PHE A 176 25.15 8.66 -2.60
C PHE A 176 25.50 7.22 -2.19
N GLU A 177 24.92 6.71 -1.10
CA GLU A 177 25.10 5.34 -0.62
C GLU A 177 24.68 4.29 -1.66
N THR A 178 25.46 3.21 -1.79
CA THR A 178 25.29 2.13 -2.77
C THR A 178 25.06 0.75 -2.15
N ASP A 179 25.38 0.55 -0.87
CA ASP A 179 25.22 -0.74 -0.20
C ASP A 179 23.74 -1.14 -0.07
N THR A 180 22.84 -0.17 0.00
CA THR A 180 21.40 -0.42 -0.05
C THR A 180 20.79 0.18 -1.31
N ARG A 181 19.67 -0.39 -1.77
CA ARG A 181 18.97 0.10 -2.98
C ARG A 181 18.52 1.55 -2.83
N PHE A 182 18.06 1.92 -1.65
CA PHE A 182 17.71 3.26 -1.20
C PHE A 182 18.03 3.37 0.29
N THR A 183 18.37 4.57 0.75
CA THR A 183 18.56 4.82 2.18
C THR A 183 17.21 5.03 2.85
N LEU A 184 16.87 4.16 3.81
CA LEU A 184 15.62 4.28 4.55
C LEU A 184 15.66 5.48 5.51
N ASP A 185 14.81 6.47 5.28
CA ASP A 185 14.68 7.64 6.13
C ASP A 185 13.69 7.38 7.28
N LEU A 186 14.15 6.68 8.32
CA LEU A 186 13.32 6.40 9.51
C LEU A 186 12.90 7.67 10.24
N SER A 187 13.64 8.78 10.09
CA SER A 187 13.29 10.07 10.68
C SER A 187 11.98 10.64 10.14
N ALA A 188 11.58 10.24 8.93
CA ALA A 188 10.31 10.64 8.32
C ALA A 188 9.10 10.23 9.18
N VAL A 189 9.15 9.09 9.88
CA VAL A 189 8.04 8.59 10.71
C VAL A 189 7.68 9.57 11.84
N PRO A 190 8.59 9.93 12.77
CA PRO A 190 8.28 10.90 13.82
C PRO A 190 8.05 12.32 13.28
N VAL A 191 8.72 12.72 12.20
CA VAL A 191 8.50 14.04 11.59
C VAL A 191 7.08 14.15 11.02
N ILE A 192 6.61 13.14 10.30
CA ILE A 192 5.22 13.10 9.79
C ILE A 192 4.22 13.13 10.94
N LYS A 193 4.44 12.34 12.01
CA LYS A 193 3.55 12.34 13.19
C LYS A 193 3.48 13.72 13.88
N LYS A 194 4.52 14.55 13.76
CA LYS A 194 4.53 15.93 14.28
C LYS A 194 3.81 16.90 13.34
N LEU A 195 3.97 16.74 12.03
CA LEU A 195 3.46 17.66 11.02
C LEU A 195 2.03 17.35 10.58
N SER A 196 1.56 16.13 10.76
CA SER A 196 0.29 15.63 10.24
C SER A 196 -0.32 14.56 11.15
N LYS A 197 -1.64 14.39 11.05
CA LYS A 197 -2.39 13.30 11.68
C LYS A 197 -2.53 12.06 10.79
N LEU A 198 -1.99 12.11 9.56
CA LEU A 198 -2.04 10.99 8.65
C LEU A 198 -1.22 9.81 9.22
N PRO A 199 -1.74 8.59 9.13
CA PRO A 199 -0.99 7.43 9.56
C PRO A 199 0.13 7.13 8.54
N ILE A 200 1.21 6.52 9.04
CA ILE A 200 2.42 6.24 8.27
C ILE A 200 2.92 4.81 8.55
N ILE A 201 3.28 4.10 7.48
CA ILE A 201 3.97 2.81 7.51
C ILE A 201 5.33 2.91 6.81
N VAL A 202 6.10 1.83 6.92
CA VAL A 202 7.42 1.70 6.33
C VAL A 202 7.44 0.47 5.40
N ASP A 203 8.04 0.60 4.22
CA ASP A 203 8.37 -0.50 3.31
C ASP A 203 9.87 -0.82 3.42
N PRO A 204 10.25 -1.75 4.31
CA PRO A 204 11.65 -2.10 4.51
C PRO A 204 12.20 -2.88 3.31
N SER A 205 11.36 -3.63 2.60
CA SER A 205 11.76 -4.50 1.48
C SER A 205 12.31 -3.69 0.30
N HIS A 206 11.56 -2.70 -0.18
CA HIS A 206 12.00 -1.91 -1.33
C HIS A 206 13.00 -0.82 -0.95
N ALA A 207 13.05 -0.40 0.31
CA ALA A 207 14.04 0.55 0.79
C ALA A 207 15.43 -0.07 0.69
N VAL A 208 15.69 -1.17 1.41
CA VAL A 208 17.04 -1.76 1.43
C VAL A 208 17.35 -2.62 0.21
N GLY A 209 16.35 -3.33 -0.33
CA GLY A 209 16.52 -4.21 -1.49
C GLY A 209 17.29 -5.50 -1.22
N GLN A 210 17.52 -5.85 0.05
CA GLN A 210 18.20 -7.08 0.49
C GLN A 210 17.33 -7.82 1.51
N SER A 211 17.21 -9.15 1.38
CA SER A 211 16.27 -9.95 2.19
C SER A 211 16.65 -10.05 3.65
N ASP A 212 17.95 -10.18 3.94
CA ASP A 212 18.54 -10.25 5.27
C ASP A 212 18.37 -8.95 6.08
N LEU A 213 18.28 -7.81 5.39
CA LEU A 213 18.03 -6.51 6.01
C LEU A 213 16.55 -6.21 6.28
N VAL A 214 15.59 -6.99 5.75
CA VAL A 214 14.16 -6.70 5.95
C VAL A 214 13.76 -6.76 7.42
N ILE A 215 14.16 -7.81 8.14
CA ILE A 215 13.78 -7.98 9.56
C ILE A 215 14.40 -6.89 10.45
N PRO A 216 15.72 -6.61 10.38
CA PRO A 216 16.32 -5.51 11.13
C PRO A 216 15.63 -4.16 10.92
N MET A 217 15.23 -3.86 9.68
CA MET A 217 14.61 -2.58 9.32
C MET A 217 13.09 -2.51 9.58
N SER A 218 12.50 -3.59 10.13
CA SER A 218 11.06 -3.66 10.46
C SER A 218 10.77 -3.46 11.95
N ARG A 219 11.80 -3.25 12.77
CA ARG A 219 11.70 -3.18 14.25
C ARG A 219 11.63 -1.76 14.78
#